data_AF-A0A2W5UAK6-F1
#
_entry.id   AF-A0A2W5UAK6-F1
#
_cell.length_a   1.000
_cell.length_b   1.000
_cell.length_c   1.000
_cell.angle_alpha   90.00
_cell.angle_beta   90.00
_cell.angle_gamma   90.00
#
_symmetry.space_group_name_H-M   'P 1'
#
loop_
_entity.id
_entity.type
_entity.pdbx_description
1 polymer ?
#
loop_
_entity_poly.entity_id
_entity_poly.type
_entity_poly.pdbx_seq_one_letter_code
_entity_poly.pdbx_strand_id
1 'polypeptide(L)'
;MAEALVLGDSHARALHEGLKAAGIEAEALTTSGAVWHAGSIGYRPRRGLIGRKTMHRFVADLRNRNGGSDLTDGSVPIIASFGFHLGRLVPPFGFHGNFATAEEAGESGIYASHGFVAAYVQHYRRELLIMLSQMSRRAPLVNVAPPVPGRPNYRRFKDVLIDQMTAAGVAVYDPESDIFQGKVPVEFMEADGIHGNARYGAMVISRMIGLGLIARS
;
A
#
# COMPACT_ATOMS: atom_id res chain seq x y z
N MET A 1 -16.27 15.18 11.39
CA MET A 1 -14.81 14.91 11.29
C MET A 1 -14.65 13.56 10.65
N ALA A 2 -13.56 13.32 9.91
CA ALA A 2 -13.36 12.01 9.29
C ALA A 2 -13.28 10.91 10.36
N GLU A 3 -13.85 9.75 10.05
CA GLU A 3 -13.80 8.54 10.87
C GLU A 3 -12.60 7.66 10.50
N ALA A 4 -12.02 7.86 9.31
CA ALA A 4 -10.84 7.15 8.84
C ALA A 4 -9.97 8.01 7.92
N LEU A 5 -8.69 7.65 7.82
CA LEU A 5 -7.74 8.24 6.89
C LEU A 5 -7.24 7.21 5.88
N VAL A 6 -7.42 7.49 4.59
CA VAL A 6 -6.87 6.69 3.49
C VAL A 6 -5.58 7.32 2.97
N LEU A 7 -4.48 6.60 3.01
CA LEU A 7 -3.18 7.05 2.49
C LEU A 7 -2.66 6.07 1.47
N GLY A 8 -2.34 6.52 0.26
CA GLY A 8 -1.64 5.61 -0.63
C GLY A 8 -1.36 6.09 -2.03
N ASP A 9 -0.98 5.13 -2.87
CA ASP A 9 -0.86 5.35 -4.29
C ASP A 9 -2.24 5.28 -4.99
N SER A 10 -2.27 5.02 -6.29
CA SER A 10 -3.51 4.89 -7.06
C SER A 10 -4.40 3.72 -6.59
N HIS A 11 -3.85 2.67 -5.97
CA HIS A 11 -4.65 1.54 -5.47
C HIS A 11 -5.53 1.91 -4.27
N ALA A 12 -5.15 2.95 -3.52
CA ALA A 12 -5.92 3.42 -2.37
C ALA A 12 -7.29 4.01 -2.74
N ARG A 13 -7.51 4.37 -4.01
CA ARG A 13 -8.79 4.92 -4.49
C ARG A 13 -9.94 3.93 -4.31
N ALA A 14 -9.71 2.66 -4.65
CA ALA A 14 -10.72 1.61 -4.46
C ALA A 14 -11.11 1.49 -2.99
N LEU A 15 -10.13 1.54 -2.08
CA LEU A 15 -10.37 1.47 -0.63
C LEU A 15 -11.20 2.64 -0.13
N HIS A 16 -10.95 3.85 -0.64
CA HIS A 16 -11.76 5.02 -0.32
C HIS A 16 -13.22 4.87 -0.76
N GLU A 17 -13.44 4.38 -1.99
CA GLU A 17 -14.81 4.07 -2.47
C GLU A 17 -15.47 2.95 -1.65
N GLY A 18 -14.69 1.96 -1.19
CA GLY A 18 -15.17 0.92 -0.28
C GLY A 18 -15.64 1.46 1.08
N LEU A 19 -14.93 2.43 1.65
CA LEU A 19 -15.32 3.10 2.90
C LEU A 19 -16.62 3.88 2.72
N LYS A 20 -16.75 4.63 1.62
CA LYS A 20 -17.99 5.35 1.28
C LYS A 20 -19.17 4.38 1.15
N ALA A 21 -18.98 3.25 0.47
CA ALA A 21 -20.01 2.22 0.34
C ALA A 21 -20.41 1.60 1.69
N ALA A 22 -19.50 1.57 2.66
CA ALA A 22 -19.77 1.13 4.03
C ALA A 22 -20.37 2.22 4.93
N GLY A 23 -20.56 3.44 4.41
CA GLY A 23 -21.06 4.59 5.17
C GLY A 23 -20.04 5.15 6.17
N ILE A 24 -18.74 5.00 5.90
CA ILE A 24 -17.65 5.52 6.73
C ILE A 24 -17.10 6.79 6.06
N GLU A 25 -17.19 7.91 6.76
CA GLU A 25 -16.67 9.19 6.26
C GLU A 25 -15.14 9.21 6.36
N ALA A 26 -14.47 9.15 5.21
CA ALA A 26 -13.01 9.06 5.15
C ALA A 26 -12.38 10.21 4.36
N GLU A 27 -11.29 10.74 4.91
CA GLU A 27 -10.39 11.65 4.19
C GLU A 27 -9.30 10.86 3.48
N ALA A 28 -8.86 11.35 2.33
CA ALA A 28 -7.92 10.62 1.49
C ALA A 28 -6.77 11.50 0.97
N LEU A 29 -5.55 10.94 1.01
CA LEU A 29 -4.40 11.41 0.27
C LEU A 29 -3.90 10.29 -0.64
N THR A 30 -4.42 10.29 -1.86
CA THR A 30 -4.01 9.36 -2.93
C THR A 30 -3.11 10.08 -3.93
N THR A 31 -1.90 9.57 -4.16
CA THR A 31 -0.97 10.13 -5.15
C THR A 31 -0.41 9.04 -6.06
N SER A 32 0.54 9.33 -6.94
CA SER A 32 1.20 8.26 -7.69
C SER A 32 2.25 7.56 -6.83
N GLY A 33 2.50 6.27 -7.09
CA GLY A 33 3.58 5.54 -6.41
C GLY A 33 4.97 6.19 -6.58
N ALA A 34 5.17 6.99 -7.63
CA ALA A 34 6.38 7.76 -7.84
C ALA A 34 6.59 8.88 -6.82
N VAL A 35 5.50 9.51 -6.35
CA VAL A 35 5.56 10.55 -5.31
C VAL A 35 6.09 9.98 -4.00
N TRP A 36 5.57 8.82 -3.60
CA TRP A 36 6.02 8.08 -2.42
C TRP A 36 7.46 7.59 -2.58
N HIS A 37 7.78 6.96 -3.72
CA HIS A 37 9.12 6.46 -4.02
C HIS A 37 10.19 7.56 -4.02
N ALA A 38 9.87 8.75 -4.54
CA ALA A 38 10.78 9.89 -4.56
C ALA A 38 10.94 10.58 -3.18
N GLY A 39 10.24 10.12 -2.13
CA GLY A 39 10.25 10.75 -0.82
C GLY A 39 9.64 12.16 -0.82
N SER A 40 8.72 12.43 -1.76
CA SER A 40 8.00 13.71 -1.81
C SER A 40 6.96 13.83 -0.69
N ILE A 41 6.54 12.69 -0.12
CA ILE A 41 5.80 12.61 1.13
C ILE A 41 6.68 11.85 2.11
N GLY A 42 6.78 12.36 3.34
CA GLY A 42 7.45 11.70 4.44
C GLY A 42 6.63 11.81 5.71
N TYR A 43 7.20 11.31 6.81
CA TYR A 43 6.57 11.33 8.12
C TYR A 43 7.57 11.73 9.19
N ARG A 44 7.11 12.48 10.19
CA ARG A 44 7.86 12.79 11.40
C ARG A 44 6.95 12.59 12.61
N PRO A 45 7.31 11.78 13.61
CA PRO A 45 6.41 11.45 14.72
C PRO A 45 5.76 12.63 15.44
N ARG A 46 6.43 13.80 15.51
CA ARG A 46 5.88 15.01 16.17
C ARG A 46 5.14 15.96 15.23
N ARG A 47 5.26 15.78 13.91
CA ARG A 47 4.67 16.68 12.92
C ARG A 47 3.70 15.97 11.98
N GLY A 48 3.57 14.65 12.05
CA GLY A 48 2.77 13.86 11.12
C GLY A 48 3.36 13.79 9.71
N LEU A 49 2.47 13.66 8.72
CA LEU A 49 2.82 13.65 7.30
C LEU A 49 3.43 14.98 6.85
N ILE A 50 4.50 14.95 6.07
CA ILE A 50 5.15 16.13 5.53
C ILE A 50 5.24 16.00 4.01
N GLY A 51 4.69 16.97 3.29
CA GLY A 51 4.85 17.11 1.86
C GLY A 51 6.05 17.99 1.50
N ARG A 52 6.79 17.59 0.46
CA ARG A 52 7.86 18.38 -0.18
C ARG A 52 7.40 18.89 -1.54
N LYS A 53 7.95 20.02 -1.98
CA LYS A 53 7.62 20.65 -3.27
C LYS A 53 6.09 20.77 -3.44
N THR A 54 5.54 20.27 -4.54
CA THR A 54 4.11 20.30 -4.83
C THR A 54 3.26 19.57 -3.80
N MET A 55 3.79 18.54 -3.13
CA MET A 55 3.06 17.77 -2.10
C MET A 55 2.84 18.54 -0.81
N HIS A 56 3.59 19.63 -0.58
CA HIS A 56 3.38 20.47 0.60
C HIS A 56 1.93 20.97 0.67
N ARG A 57 1.39 21.44 -0.47
CA ARG A 57 0.04 21.99 -0.54
C ARG A 57 -1.02 20.93 -0.28
N PHE A 58 -0.89 19.75 -0.90
CA PHE A 58 -1.83 18.64 -0.69
C PHE A 58 -1.87 18.16 0.77
N VAL A 59 -0.71 18.08 1.43
CA VAL A 59 -0.64 17.70 2.85
C VAL A 59 -1.20 18.82 3.74
N ALA A 60 -0.95 20.09 3.42
CA ALA A 60 -1.53 21.21 4.15
C ALA A 60 -3.05 21.27 3.99
N ASP A 61 -3.57 21.07 2.78
CA ASP A 61 -5.00 21.06 2.49
C ASP A 61 -5.71 19.94 3.24
N LEU A 62 -5.12 18.73 3.26
CA LEU A 62 -5.64 17.62 4.06
C LEU A 62 -5.73 17.99 5.54
N ARG A 63 -4.68 18.59 6.12
CA ARG A 63 -4.71 19.04 7.52
C ARG A 63 -5.78 20.10 7.76
N ASN A 64 -5.90 21.07 6.85
CA ASN A 64 -6.86 22.16 6.98
C ASN A 64 -8.32 21.65 6.95
N ARG A 65 -8.64 20.68 6.09
CA ARG A 65 -9.97 20.02 6.07
C ARG A 65 -10.30 19.31 7.39
N ASN A 66 -9.29 19.00 8.18
CA ASN A 66 -9.40 18.32 9.48
C ASN A 66 -9.15 19.25 10.66
N GLY A 67 -9.41 20.56 10.50
CA GLY A 67 -9.29 21.53 11.59
C GLY A 67 -7.85 21.83 12.01
N GLY A 68 -6.88 21.56 11.13
CA GLY A 68 -5.46 21.81 11.38
C GLY A 68 -4.76 20.74 12.22
N SER A 69 -5.46 19.67 12.60
CA SER A 69 -4.89 18.56 13.38
C SER A 69 -4.01 17.65 12.52
N ASP A 70 -3.14 16.91 13.20
CA ASP A 70 -2.39 15.82 12.59
C ASP A 70 -3.23 14.55 12.64
N LEU A 71 -3.88 14.17 11.52
CA LEU A 71 -4.69 12.96 11.43
C LEU A 71 -3.91 11.65 11.67
N THR A 72 -2.59 11.72 11.79
CA THR A 72 -1.76 10.57 12.16
C THR A 72 -1.46 10.51 13.66
N ASP A 73 -2.14 11.32 14.48
CA ASP A 73 -2.00 11.35 15.94
C ASP A 73 -2.69 10.19 16.68
N GLY A 74 -3.39 9.32 15.96
CA GLY A 74 -4.08 8.15 16.50
C GLY A 74 -5.55 8.40 16.80
N SER A 75 -6.09 9.58 16.52
CA SER A 75 -7.52 9.88 16.64
C SER A 75 -8.40 9.09 15.68
N VAL A 76 -7.86 8.68 14.52
CA VAL A 76 -8.57 7.90 13.51
C VAL A 76 -7.71 6.73 12.99
N PRO A 77 -8.32 5.59 12.62
CA PRO A 77 -7.61 4.52 11.94
C PRO A 77 -7.11 4.95 10.56
N ILE A 78 -5.94 4.43 10.19
CA ILE A 78 -5.29 4.65 8.90
C ILE A 78 -5.39 3.39 8.05
N ILE A 79 -5.97 3.52 6.87
CA ILE A 79 -5.97 2.49 5.83
C ILE A 79 -4.96 2.92 4.77
N ALA A 80 -3.80 2.28 4.82
CA ALA A 80 -2.71 2.56 3.91
C ALA A 80 -2.76 1.63 2.69
N SER A 81 -2.28 2.10 1.54
CA SER A 81 -1.95 1.29 0.37
C SER A 81 -0.77 1.95 -0.35
N PHE A 82 0.41 1.87 0.27
CA PHE A 82 1.67 2.32 -0.32
C PHE A 82 2.84 1.48 0.19
N GLY A 83 4.02 1.69 -0.40
CA GLY A 83 5.23 0.93 -0.09
C GLY A 83 5.48 -0.20 -1.08
N PHE A 84 4.45 -0.70 -1.75
CA PHE A 84 4.58 -1.71 -2.79
C PHE A 84 5.18 -1.13 -4.07
N HIS A 85 4.42 -0.29 -4.78
CA HIS A 85 4.80 0.35 -6.05
C HIS A 85 5.58 -0.61 -6.98
N LEU A 86 5.04 -1.82 -7.19
CA LEU A 86 5.76 -2.94 -7.82
C LEU A 86 6.26 -2.59 -9.23
N GLY A 87 5.53 -1.75 -9.97
CA GLY A 87 5.96 -1.24 -11.28
C GLY A 87 7.26 -0.42 -11.26
N ARG A 88 7.79 -0.04 -10.09
CA ARG A 88 9.09 0.63 -9.91
C ARG A 88 10.21 -0.30 -9.43
N LEU A 89 9.88 -1.51 -8.97
CA LEU A 89 10.85 -2.49 -8.47
C LEU A 89 11.05 -3.64 -9.44
N VAL A 90 9.95 -4.18 -9.93
CA VAL A 90 9.95 -5.45 -10.65
C VAL A 90 10.49 -5.30 -12.07
N PRO A 91 10.10 -4.27 -12.87
CA PRO A 91 10.61 -4.17 -14.23
C PRO A 91 12.13 -3.99 -14.33
N PRO A 92 12.79 -3.12 -13.54
CA PRO A 92 14.26 -3.02 -13.56
C PRO A 92 14.93 -4.34 -13.18
N PHE A 93 14.41 -5.06 -12.19
CA PHE A 93 14.94 -6.36 -11.78
C PHE A 93 14.86 -7.40 -12.91
N GLY A 94 13.68 -7.52 -13.53
CA GLY A 94 13.44 -8.46 -14.64
C GLY A 94 14.15 -8.07 -15.94
N PHE A 95 14.38 -6.79 -16.21
CA PHE A 95 15.10 -6.30 -17.38
C PHE A 95 16.54 -6.85 -17.45
N HIS A 96 17.13 -7.14 -16.30
CA HIS A 96 18.45 -7.76 -16.19
C HIS A 96 18.41 -9.30 -16.23
N GLY A 97 17.30 -9.89 -16.69
CA GLY A 97 17.11 -11.34 -16.79
C GLY A 97 16.93 -12.05 -15.45
N ASN A 98 16.68 -11.31 -14.35
CA ASN A 98 16.52 -11.92 -13.03
C ASN A 98 15.10 -12.40 -12.79
N PHE A 99 15.00 -13.58 -12.18
CA PHE A 99 13.76 -14.20 -11.74
C PHE A 99 13.82 -14.58 -10.27
N ALA A 100 12.72 -14.36 -9.56
CA ALA A 100 12.63 -14.58 -8.12
C ALA A 100 12.31 -16.04 -7.76
N THR A 101 12.06 -16.88 -8.77
CA THR A 101 11.90 -18.33 -8.66
C THR A 101 12.70 -19.04 -9.75
N ALA A 102 13.16 -20.26 -9.46
CA ALA A 102 13.89 -21.07 -10.44
C ALA A 102 12.98 -21.55 -11.58
N GLU A 103 11.70 -21.79 -11.29
CA GLU A 103 10.69 -22.17 -12.28
C GLU A 103 10.48 -21.06 -13.32
N GLU A 104 10.28 -19.80 -12.89
CA GLU A 104 10.14 -18.68 -13.82
C GLU A 104 11.42 -18.37 -14.59
N ALA A 105 12.59 -18.68 -14.01
CA ALA A 105 13.89 -18.47 -14.68
C ALA A 105 14.07 -19.36 -15.91
N GLY A 106 13.61 -20.62 -15.85
CA GLY A 106 13.89 -21.61 -16.88
C GLY A 106 15.39 -21.78 -17.15
N GLU A 107 15.76 -22.12 -18.39
CA GLU A 107 17.16 -22.38 -18.77
C GLU A 107 17.97 -21.11 -19.08
N SER A 108 17.29 -20.04 -19.49
CA SER A 108 17.94 -18.79 -19.95
C SER A 108 17.89 -17.64 -18.95
N GLY A 109 17.08 -17.76 -17.89
CA GLY A 109 16.93 -16.74 -16.86
C GLY A 109 17.93 -16.90 -15.73
N ILE A 110 18.20 -15.80 -15.03
CA ILE A 110 19.06 -15.78 -13.85
C ILE A 110 18.17 -15.92 -12.62
N TYR A 111 18.23 -17.06 -11.96
CA TYR A 111 17.56 -17.22 -10.67
C TYR A 111 18.27 -16.38 -9.60
N ALA A 112 17.54 -15.42 -9.04
CA ALA A 112 17.95 -14.62 -7.91
C ALA A 112 17.33 -15.19 -6.63
N SER A 113 18.20 -15.58 -5.68
CA SER A 113 17.78 -16.17 -4.42
C SER A 113 16.86 -15.23 -3.62
N HIS A 114 16.05 -15.81 -2.73
CA HIS A 114 15.22 -15.04 -1.82
C HIS A 114 15.99 -13.95 -1.06
N GLY A 115 17.21 -14.27 -0.58
CA GLY A 115 18.05 -13.30 0.13
C GLY A 115 18.45 -12.11 -0.76
N PHE A 116 18.75 -12.35 -2.04
CA PHE A 116 19.05 -11.28 -2.99
C PHE A 116 17.81 -10.42 -3.27
N VAL A 117 16.64 -11.03 -3.51
CA VAL A 117 15.38 -10.30 -3.72
C VAL A 117 15.03 -9.45 -2.48
N ALA A 118 15.15 -10.01 -1.29
CA ALA A 118 14.91 -9.29 -0.04
C ALA A 118 15.86 -8.10 0.13
N ALA A 119 17.15 -8.27 -0.14
CA ALA A 119 18.13 -7.19 -0.09
C ALA A 119 17.84 -6.09 -1.13
N TYR A 120 17.45 -6.48 -2.35
CA TYR A 120 17.05 -5.56 -3.40
C TYR A 120 15.83 -4.72 -3.00
N VAL A 121 14.77 -5.37 -2.49
CA VAL A 121 13.58 -4.68 -1.98
C VAL A 121 13.96 -3.73 -0.85
N GLN A 122 14.75 -4.20 0.13
CA GLN A 122 15.18 -3.40 1.27
C GLN A 122 15.93 -2.14 0.84
N HIS A 123 16.84 -2.26 -0.14
CA HIS A 123 17.59 -1.12 -0.68
C HIS A 123 16.68 0.01 -1.16
N TYR A 124 15.61 -0.32 -1.90
CA TYR A 124 14.69 0.66 -2.48
C TYR A 124 13.50 1.05 -1.60
N ARG A 125 13.28 0.36 -0.48
CA ARG A 125 12.06 0.50 0.34
C ARG A 125 12.30 0.83 1.79
N ARG A 126 13.55 0.80 2.26
CA ARG A 126 13.93 1.13 3.63
C ARG A 126 13.20 2.35 4.20
N GLU A 127 13.22 3.49 3.51
CA GLU A 127 12.61 4.73 4.02
C GLU A 127 11.08 4.63 4.14
N LEU A 128 10.41 3.93 3.22
CA LEU A 128 8.97 3.71 3.27
C LEU A 128 8.59 2.73 4.38
N LEU A 129 9.40 1.70 4.59
CA LEU A 129 9.22 0.74 5.70
C LEU A 129 9.39 1.44 7.06
N ILE A 130 10.41 2.30 7.20
CA ILE A 130 10.60 3.11 8.40
C ILE A 130 9.39 4.02 8.63
N MET A 131 8.89 4.67 7.57
CA MET A 131 7.71 5.53 7.67
C MET A 131 6.46 4.75 8.13
N LEU A 132 6.13 3.63 7.48
CA LEU A 132 5.00 2.79 7.86
C LEU A 132 5.11 2.33 9.32
N SER A 133 6.28 1.86 9.74
CA SER A 133 6.54 1.41 11.12
C SER A 133 6.45 2.55 12.16
N GLN A 134 6.86 3.77 11.79
CA GLN A 134 6.71 4.93 12.66
C GLN A 134 5.25 5.40 12.76
N MET A 135 4.47 5.24 11.70
CA MET A 135 3.04 5.56 11.69
C MET A 135 2.23 4.51 12.48
N SER A 136 2.51 3.22 12.29
CA SER A 136 1.80 2.14 12.99
C SER A 136 1.98 2.17 14.51
N ARG A 137 3.07 2.76 15.01
CA ARG A 137 3.29 2.99 16.44
C ARG A 137 2.51 4.18 17.02
N ARG A 138 1.95 5.05 16.19
CA ARG A 138 1.25 6.27 16.62
C ARG A 138 -0.26 6.18 16.40
N ALA A 139 -0.70 5.49 15.36
CA ALA A 139 -2.09 5.32 15.02
C ALA A 139 -2.40 3.86 14.64
N PRO A 140 -3.62 3.37 14.88
CA PRO A 140 -4.08 2.11 14.29
C PRO A 140 -3.91 2.18 12.77
N LEU A 141 -3.00 1.38 12.22
CA LEU A 141 -2.67 1.40 10.79
C LEU A 141 -2.70 -0.01 10.24
N VAL A 142 -3.44 -0.20 9.15
CA VAL A 142 -3.39 -1.41 8.33
C VAL A 142 -2.98 -1.01 6.93
N ASN A 143 -1.89 -1.61 6.42
CA ASN A 143 -1.46 -1.43 5.03
C ASN A 143 -2.07 -2.55 4.18
N VAL A 144 -2.87 -2.19 3.20
CA VAL A 144 -3.55 -3.12 2.31
C VAL A 144 -2.66 -3.35 1.09
N ALA A 145 -2.38 -4.62 0.81
CA ALA A 145 -1.60 -5.00 -0.36
C ALA A 145 -2.43 -4.80 -1.65
N PRO A 146 -1.83 -4.25 -2.71
CA PRO A 146 -2.54 -4.06 -3.98
C PRO A 146 -2.69 -5.39 -4.73
N PRO A 147 -3.67 -5.49 -5.65
CA PRO A 147 -3.69 -6.55 -6.66
C PRO A 147 -2.37 -6.60 -7.43
N VAL A 148 -1.93 -7.80 -7.81
CA VAL A 148 -0.72 -7.97 -8.63
C VAL A 148 -1.07 -8.45 -10.03
N PRO A 149 -0.41 -7.91 -11.07
CA PRO A 149 -0.56 -8.47 -12.41
C PRO A 149 0.04 -9.88 -12.44
N GLY A 150 -0.55 -10.78 -13.24
CA GLY A 150 -0.04 -12.12 -13.50
C GLY A 150 1.22 -12.12 -14.39
N ARG A 151 2.27 -11.44 -13.95
CA ARG A 151 3.56 -11.31 -14.64
C ARG A 151 4.68 -11.85 -13.72
N PRO A 152 5.82 -12.30 -14.29
CA PRO A 152 6.91 -12.85 -13.50
C PRO A 152 7.38 -11.90 -12.39
N ASN A 153 7.86 -12.46 -11.28
CA ASN A 153 8.41 -11.75 -10.12
C ASN A 153 7.41 -10.93 -9.28
N TYR A 154 6.29 -10.45 -9.83
CA TYR A 154 5.40 -9.51 -9.13
C TYR A 154 4.85 -10.04 -7.81
N ARG A 155 4.33 -11.28 -7.82
CA ARG A 155 3.84 -11.93 -6.61
C ARG A 155 4.96 -12.08 -5.60
N ARG A 156 6.12 -12.59 -6.01
CA ARG A 156 7.24 -12.82 -5.09
C ARG A 156 7.75 -11.53 -4.45
N PHE A 157 7.78 -10.44 -5.20
CA PHE A 157 8.13 -9.12 -4.66
C PHE A 157 7.07 -8.58 -3.70
N LYS A 158 5.77 -8.79 -3.98
CA LYS A 158 4.70 -8.47 -3.03
C LYS A 158 4.90 -9.23 -1.72
N ASP A 159 5.12 -10.54 -1.78
CA ASP A 159 5.28 -11.39 -0.59
C ASP A 159 6.46 -10.92 0.27
N VAL A 160 7.61 -10.66 -0.36
CA VAL A 160 8.80 -10.11 0.34
C VAL A 160 8.50 -8.77 1.00
N LEU A 161 7.71 -7.91 0.36
CA LEU A 161 7.30 -6.63 0.93
C LEU A 161 6.36 -6.80 2.13
N ILE A 162 5.39 -7.71 2.03
CA ILE A 162 4.50 -8.06 3.14
C ILE A 162 5.34 -8.53 4.32
N ASP A 163 6.25 -9.49 4.10
CA ASP A 163 7.13 -10.03 5.14
C ASP A 163 7.96 -8.92 5.82
N GLN A 164 8.55 -8.01 5.04
CA GLN A 164 9.35 -6.91 5.57
C GLN A 164 8.51 -5.88 6.34
N MET A 165 7.28 -5.58 5.90
CA MET A 165 6.36 -4.69 6.60
C MET A 165 5.90 -5.31 7.92
N THR A 166 5.51 -6.59 7.90
CA THR A 166 5.11 -7.33 9.11
C THR A 166 6.27 -7.40 10.10
N ALA A 167 7.49 -7.73 9.64
CA ALA A 167 8.69 -7.72 10.48
C ALA A 167 9.00 -6.33 11.09
N ALA A 168 8.58 -5.25 10.43
CA ALA A 168 8.71 -3.88 10.93
C ALA A 168 7.57 -3.45 11.89
N GLY A 169 6.67 -4.37 12.26
CA GLY A 169 5.54 -4.10 13.16
C GLY A 169 4.38 -3.36 12.48
N VAL A 170 4.23 -3.52 11.17
CA VAL A 170 3.11 -2.97 10.41
C VAL A 170 2.07 -4.06 10.20
N ALA A 171 0.81 -3.81 10.57
CA ALA A 171 -0.26 -4.71 10.20
C ALA A 171 -0.49 -4.63 8.68
N VAL A 172 -0.48 -5.78 8.01
CA VAL A 172 -0.68 -5.87 6.56
C VAL A 172 -1.87 -6.76 6.28
N TYR A 173 -2.77 -6.30 5.41
CA TYR A 173 -3.89 -7.08 4.92
C TYR A 173 -3.68 -7.38 3.43
N ASP A 174 -3.72 -8.65 3.03
CA ASP A 174 -3.59 -9.07 1.63
C ASP A 174 -4.93 -9.64 1.11
N PRO A 175 -5.73 -8.80 0.42
CA PRO A 175 -7.02 -9.24 -0.12
C PRO A 175 -6.91 -10.40 -1.10
N GLU A 176 -5.83 -10.48 -1.87
CA GLU A 176 -5.67 -11.55 -2.86
C GLU A 176 -5.62 -12.91 -2.17
N SER A 177 -4.89 -13.01 -1.06
CA SER A 177 -4.76 -14.26 -0.31
C SER A 177 -6.00 -14.58 0.52
N ASP A 178 -6.65 -13.59 1.15
CA ASP A 178 -7.82 -13.81 2.02
C ASP A 178 -9.14 -13.99 1.25
N ILE A 179 -9.38 -13.19 0.20
CA ILE A 179 -10.68 -13.15 -0.50
C ILE A 179 -10.64 -13.92 -1.81
N PHE A 180 -9.56 -13.76 -2.58
CA PHE A 180 -9.54 -14.14 -4.00
C PHE A 180 -8.67 -15.35 -4.32
N GLN A 181 -8.18 -16.07 -3.30
CA GLN A 181 -7.35 -17.28 -3.47
C GLN A 181 -6.16 -17.08 -4.43
N GLY A 182 -5.57 -15.90 -4.37
CA GLY A 182 -4.37 -15.50 -5.12
C GLY A 182 -4.61 -14.76 -6.43
N LYS A 183 -5.83 -14.68 -6.97
CA LYS A 183 -6.09 -13.93 -8.22
C LYS A 183 -7.39 -13.15 -8.17
N VAL A 184 -7.31 -11.83 -8.28
CA VAL A 184 -8.48 -10.96 -8.37
C VAL A 184 -9.22 -11.20 -9.69
N PRO A 185 -10.53 -11.52 -9.66
CA PRO A 185 -11.34 -11.67 -10.87
C PRO A 185 -11.50 -10.35 -11.64
N VAL A 186 -11.70 -10.43 -12.96
CA VAL A 186 -11.69 -9.25 -13.85
C VAL A 186 -12.79 -8.24 -13.51
N GLU A 187 -13.94 -8.70 -13.00
CA GLU A 187 -15.06 -7.85 -12.59
C GLU A 187 -14.77 -6.99 -11.35
N PHE A 188 -13.67 -7.26 -10.64
CA PHE A 188 -13.15 -6.46 -9.53
C PHE A 188 -12.00 -5.55 -9.97
N MET A 189 -11.58 -5.61 -11.23
CA MET A 189 -10.49 -4.80 -11.77
C MET A 189 -11.04 -3.64 -12.63
N GLU A 190 -10.25 -2.58 -12.72
CA GLU A 190 -10.40 -1.55 -13.74
C GLU A 190 -10.00 -2.08 -15.12
N ALA A 191 -10.35 -1.34 -16.18
CA ALA A 191 -10.04 -1.73 -17.57
C ALA A 191 -8.53 -1.90 -17.86
N ASP A 192 -7.66 -1.31 -17.03
CA ASP A 192 -6.21 -1.46 -17.15
C ASP A 192 -5.67 -2.80 -16.61
N GLY A 193 -6.50 -3.58 -15.91
CA GLY A 193 -6.13 -4.86 -15.31
C GLY A 193 -5.08 -4.75 -14.19
N ILE A 194 -4.85 -3.54 -13.66
CA ILE A 194 -3.85 -3.25 -12.62
C ILE A 194 -4.54 -2.77 -11.34
N HIS A 195 -5.52 -1.88 -11.47
CA HIS A 195 -6.20 -1.30 -10.31
C HIS A 195 -7.48 -2.07 -9.97
N GLY A 196 -7.79 -2.16 -8.67
CA GLY A 196 -9.11 -2.61 -8.23
C GLY A 196 -10.15 -1.50 -8.48
N ASN A 197 -11.37 -1.89 -8.81
CA ASN A 197 -12.49 -0.96 -9.00
C ASN A 197 -13.27 -0.74 -7.68
N ALA A 198 -14.37 0.01 -7.73
CA ALA A 198 -15.20 0.26 -6.54
C ALA A 198 -15.78 -1.02 -5.89
N ARG A 199 -16.10 -2.06 -6.68
CA ARG A 199 -16.58 -3.35 -6.15
C ARG A 199 -15.48 -4.08 -5.39
N TYR A 200 -14.24 -4.01 -5.87
CA TYR A 200 -13.08 -4.52 -5.14
C TYR A 200 -12.95 -3.81 -3.81
N GLY A 201 -12.99 -2.48 -3.84
CA GLY A 201 -12.97 -1.63 -2.65
C GLY A 201 -14.00 -2.05 -1.61
N ALA A 202 -15.27 -2.16 -2.01
CA ALA A 202 -16.37 -2.55 -1.13
C ALA A 202 -16.17 -3.94 -0.51
N MET A 203 -15.71 -4.91 -1.31
CA MET A 203 -15.43 -6.27 -0.83
C MET A 203 -14.32 -6.28 0.22
N VAL A 204 -13.21 -5.59 -0.08
CA VAL A 204 -12.05 -5.48 0.81
C VAL A 204 -12.42 -4.81 2.13
N ILE A 205 -13.10 -3.66 2.08
CA ILE A 205 -13.48 -2.92 3.28
C ILE A 205 -14.50 -3.70 4.12
N SER A 206 -15.50 -4.32 3.49
CA SER A 206 -16.48 -5.18 4.19
C SER A 206 -15.78 -6.31 4.93
N ARG A 207 -14.81 -6.98 4.28
CA ARG A 207 -14.03 -8.05 4.89
C ARG A 207 -13.15 -7.54 6.03
N MET A 208 -12.47 -6.41 5.87
CA MET A 208 -11.65 -5.78 6.93
C MET A 208 -12.48 -5.40 8.16
N ILE A 209 -13.70 -4.88 7.97
CA ILE A 209 -14.64 -4.60 9.07
C ILE A 209 -15.03 -5.91 9.77
N GLY A 210 -15.38 -6.95 9.01
CA GLY A 210 -15.74 -8.26 9.57
C GLY A 210 -14.60 -8.92 10.37
N LEU A 211 -13.34 -8.63 10.02
CA LEU A 211 -12.15 -9.08 10.75
C LEU A 211 -11.77 -8.17 11.93
N GLY A 212 -12.48 -7.06 12.15
CA GLY A 212 -12.15 -6.09 13.20
C GLY A 212 -10.88 -5.27 12.93
N LEU A 213 -10.42 -5.21 11.67
CA LEU A 213 -9.24 -4.43 11.27
C LEU A 213 -9.54 -2.94 11.14
N ILE A 214 -10.82 -2.58 10.98
CA ILE A 214 -11.34 -1.22 11.00
C ILE A 214 -12.39 -1.16 12.09
N ALA A 215 -12.19 -0.31 13.10
CA ALA A 215 -13.20 -0.07 14.13
C ALA A 215 -14.32 0.80 13.55
N ARG A 216 -15.59 0.42 13.77
CA ARG A 216 -16.72 1.31 13.55
C ARG A 216 -16.92 2.11 14.84
N SER A 217 -16.85 3.43 14.76
CA SER A 217 -17.30 4.33 15.83
C SER A 217 -18.81 4.31 16.01
#